data_AF-A0A7X3ZGV4-F1
#
_entry.id   AF-A0A7X3ZGV4-F1
#
_cell.length_a   1.000
_cell.length_b   1.000
_cell.length_c   1.000
_cell.angle_alpha   90.00
_cell.angle_beta   90.00
_cell.angle_gamma   90.00
#
_symmetry.space_group_name_H-M   'P 1'
#
loop_
_entity.id
_entity.type
_entity.pdbx_description
1 polymer ?
#
loop_
_entity_poly.entity_id
_entity_poly.type
_entity_poly.pdbx_seq_one_letter_code
_entity_poly.pdbx_strand_id
1 'polypeptide(L)'
;CQDHAFDVRAGLHSIPVRFGIARALHIARVLHLLFVVLLIIVGRMAGLSFLYWLGVVVVAGLLVYEHRLVRADDLSRMSTAFMTVNSTVSLIYFAAILADLLVFGEGELLRF
;
A
#
# COMPACT_ATOMS: atom_id res chain seq x y z
N CYS A 1 -13.57 5.10 0.54
CA CYS A 1 -14.28 6.40 0.63
C CYS A 1 -14.94 6.80 -0.68
N GLN A 2 -14.40 6.41 -1.84
CA GLN A 2 -14.96 6.72 -3.17
C GLN A 2 -16.47 6.45 -3.28
N ASP A 3 -16.92 5.29 -2.79
CA ASP A 3 -18.30 4.83 -3.00
C ASP A 3 -19.23 5.20 -1.84
N HIS A 4 -18.83 6.11 -0.95
CA HIS A 4 -19.58 6.43 0.28
C HIS A 4 -21.05 6.78 0.01
N ALA A 5 -21.34 7.64 -0.98
CA ALA A 5 -22.72 8.03 -1.28
C ALA A 5 -23.55 6.87 -1.82
N PHE A 6 -22.93 5.95 -2.57
CA PHE A 6 -23.60 4.74 -3.04
C PHE A 6 -23.85 3.79 -1.87
N ASP A 7 -22.83 3.52 -1.05
CA ASP A 7 -22.92 2.64 0.11
C ASP A 7 -24.02 3.09 1.08
N VAL A 8 -24.15 4.40 1.34
CA VAL A 8 -25.24 4.95 2.17
C VAL A 8 -26.61 4.65 1.54
N ARG A 9 -26.79 4.93 0.25
CA ARG A 9 -28.09 4.69 -0.43
C ARG A 9 -28.45 3.21 -0.51
N ALA A 10 -27.45 2.36 -0.67
CA ALA A 10 -27.62 0.91 -0.78
C ALA A 10 -27.70 0.20 0.59
N GLY A 11 -27.53 0.92 1.70
CA GLY A 11 -27.55 0.33 3.04
C GLY A 11 -26.35 -0.60 3.31
N LEU A 12 -25.20 -0.36 2.67
CA LEU A 12 -23.99 -1.16 2.85
C LEU A 12 -23.20 -0.73 4.10
N HIS A 13 -22.59 -1.70 4.76
CA HIS A 13 -21.90 -1.52 6.05
C HIS A 13 -20.39 -1.26 5.87
N SER A 14 -20.01 -0.33 4.99
CA SER A 14 -18.60 -0.01 4.76
C SER A 14 -17.99 0.83 5.88
N ILE A 15 -16.66 0.81 6.03
CA ILE A 15 -15.93 1.62 7.02
C ILE A 15 -16.29 3.11 6.92
N PRO A 16 -16.32 3.74 5.71
CA PRO A 16 -16.76 5.12 5.55
C PRO A 16 -18.19 5.37 6.02
N VAL A 17 -19.13 4.45 5.78
CA VAL A 17 -20.53 4.59 6.24
C VAL A 17 -20.62 4.53 7.76
N ARG A 18 -19.89 3.59 8.39
CA ARG A 18 -19.95 3.38 9.83
C ARG A 18 -19.24 4.47 10.65
N PHE A 19 -18.10 4.95 10.16
CA PHE A 19 -17.22 5.83 10.94
C PHE A 19 -17.06 7.24 10.35
N GLY A 20 -17.61 7.49 9.16
CA GLY A 20 -17.40 8.72 8.41
C GLY A 20 -16.08 8.74 7.64
N ILE A 21 -16.01 9.61 6.63
CA ILE A 21 -14.86 9.71 5.69
C ILE A 21 -13.55 10.01 6.43
N ALA A 22 -13.55 10.99 7.34
CA ALA A 22 -12.32 11.39 8.04
C ALA A 22 -11.70 10.23 8.84
N ARG A 23 -12.51 9.54 9.64
CA ARG A 23 -12.03 8.38 10.42
C ARG A 23 -11.64 7.21 9.51
N ALA A 24 -12.39 6.97 8.43
CA ALA A 24 -12.03 5.94 7.46
C ALA A 24 -10.66 6.20 6.80
N LEU A 25 -10.33 7.46 6.49
CA LEU A 25 -9.00 7.83 5.99
C LEU A 25 -7.90 7.63 7.04
N HIS A 26 -8.18 7.89 8.32
CA HIS A 26 -7.24 7.56 9.40
C HIS A 26 -7.03 6.05 9.57
N ILE A 27 -8.10 5.26 9.50
CA ILE A 27 -8.01 3.80 9.52
C ILE A 27 -7.16 3.30 8.35
N ALA A 28 -7.38 3.83 7.14
CA ALA A 28 -6.56 3.49 5.97
C ALA A 28 -5.06 3.79 6.18
N ARG A 29 -4.72 4.94 6.78
CA ARG A 29 -3.31 5.28 7.12
C ARG A 29 -2.68 4.27 8.07
N VAL A 30 -3.41 3.83 9.08
CA VAL A 30 -2.93 2.81 10.03
C VAL A 30 -2.72 1.48 9.33
N LEU A 31 -3.64 1.08 8.46
CA LEU A 31 -3.50 -0.16 7.69
C LEU A 31 -2.32 -0.10 6.72
N HIS A 32 -2.08 1.03 6.06
CA HIS A 32 -0.91 1.21 5.18
C HIS A 32 0.40 1.24 5.97
N LEU A 33 0.43 1.82 7.16
CA LEU A 33 1.60 1.74 8.04
C LEU A 33 1.88 0.28 8.44
N LEU A 34 0.84 -0.46 8.83
CA LEU A 34 0.95 -1.88 9.15
C LEU A 34 1.44 -2.69 7.94
N PHE A 35 0.92 -2.40 6.75
CA PHE A 35 1.37 -3.01 5.51
C PHE A 35 2.88 -2.81 5.30
N VAL A 36 3.41 -1.59 5.43
CA VAL A 36 4.85 -1.33 5.31
C VAL A 36 5.66 -2.10 6.36
N VAL A 37 5.17 -2.18 7.61
CA VAL A 37 5.81 -3.00 8.65
C VAL A 37 5.86 -4.48 8.25
N LEU A 38 4.78 -5.02 7.69
CA LEU A 38 4.73 -6.40 7.20
C LEU A 38 5.71 -6.62 6.04
N LEU A 39 5.89 -5.64 5.14
CA LEU A 39 6.92 -5.74 4.09
C LEU A 39 8.32 -5.82 4.70
N ILE A 40 8.61 -4.99 5.70
CA ILE A 40 9.91 -5.05 6.41
C ILE A 40 10.11 -6.44 7.04
N ILE A 41 9.08 -7.01 7.65
CA ILE A 41 9.15 -8.37 8.22
C ILE A 41 9.44 -9.41 7.13
N VAL A 42 8.73 -9.34 5.99
CA VAL A 42 8.96 -10.25 4.86
C VAL A 42 10.39 -10.16 4.35
N GLY A 43 10.91 -8.95 4.09
CA GLY A 43 12.29 -8.76 3.63
C GLY A 43 13.33 -9.33 4.59
N ARG A 44 13.11 -9.19 5.91
CA ARG A 44 13.98 -9.78 6.93
C ARG A 44 13.92 -11.31 6.95
N MET A 45 12.70 -11.87 6.93
CA MET A 45 12.51 -13.32 7.02
C MET A 45 13.01 -14.05 5.78
N ALA A 46 12.88 -13.43 4.61
CA ALA A 46 13.27 -14.00 3.34
C ALA A 46 14.73 -13.70 2.95
N GLY A 47 15.50 -12.97 3.76
CA GLY A 47 16.92 -12.69 3.49
C GLY A 47 17.19 -11.64 2.39
N LEU A 48 16.15 -11.05 1.80
CA LEU A 48 16.24 -10.25 0.59
C LEU A 48 17.24 -9.10 0.65
N SER A 49 17.87 -8.85 -0.50
CA SER A 49 18.98 -7.90 -0.65
C SER A 49 18.52 -6.45 -0.69
N PHE A 50 19.45 -5.53 -0.93
CA PHE A 50 19.18 -4.09 -0.99
C PHE A 50 18.17 -3.69 -2.09
N LEU A 51 18.02 -4.49 -3.17
CA LEU A 51 17.03 -4.18 -4.23
C LEU A 51 15.61 -4.25 -3.70
N TYR A 52 15.29 -5.27 -2.88
CA TYR A 52 14.03 -5.33 -2.17
C TYR A 52 13.80 -4.10 -1.28
N TRP A 53 14.80 -3.74 -0.47
CA TRP A 53 14.69 -2.61 0.46
C TRP A 53 14.48 -1.27 -0.24
N LEU A 54 15.11 -1.06 -1.40
CA LEU A 54 14.86 0.11 -2.25
C LEU A 54 13.40 0.14 -2.72
N GLY A 55 12.86 -1.01 -3.14
CA GLY A 55 11.44 -1.15 -3.49
C GLY A 55 10.51 -0.78 -2.34
N VAL A 56 10.79 -1.27 -1.12
CA VAL A 56 10.01 -0.93 0.09
C VAL A 56 10.03 0.57 0.38
N VAL A 57 11.19 1.23 0.24
CA VAL A 57 11.29 2.69 0.42
C VAL A 57 10.44 3.44 -0.60
N VAL A 58 10.48 3.03 -1.88
CA VAL A 58 9.65 3.65 -2.93
C VAL A 58 8.15 3.42 -2.66
N VAL A 59 7.76 2.21 -2.27
CA VAL A 59 6.37 1.88 -1.90
C VAL A 59 5.90 2.75 -0.73
N ALA A 60 6.69 2.86 0.33
CA ALA A 60 6.35 3.71 1.47
C ALA A 60 6.17 5.18 1.07
N GLY A 61 7.06 5.69 0.21
CA GLY A 61 6.94 7.03 -0.37
C GLY A 61 5.66 7.24 -1.18
N LEU A 62 5.26 6.26 -1.99
CA LEU A 62 4.02 6.29 -2.77
C LEU A 62 2.77 6.29 -1.87
N LEU A 63 2.76 5.51 -0.79
CA LEU A 63 1.64 5.50 0.17
C LEU A 63 1.52 6.83 0.93
N VAL A 64 2.65 7.47 1.25
CA VAL A 64 2.66 8.83 1.81
C VAL A 64 2.09 9.83 0.80
N TYR A 65 2.48 9.72 -0.46
CA TYR A 65 1.92 10.53 -1.54
C TYR A 65 0.42 10.34 -1.70
N GLU A 66 -0.06 9.09 -1.68
CA GLU A 66 -1.49 8.74 -1.75
C GLU A 66 -2.30 9.45 -0.66
N HIS A 67 -1.85 9.36 0.60
CA HIS A 67 -2.54 9.99 1.73
C HIS A 67 -2.43 11.52 1.77
N ARG A 68 -1.49 12.11 1.03
CA ARG A 68 -1.42 13.55 0.80
C ARG A 68 -2.38 14.00 -0.30
N LEU A 69 -2.62 13.14 -1.29
CA LEU A 69 -3.48 13.39 -2.44
C LEU A 69 -4.96 13.43 -2.06
N VAL A 70 -5.35 12.67 -1.02
CA VAL A 70 -6.74 12.53 -0.57
C VAL A 70 -6.91 13.15 0.81
N ARG A 71 -7.89 14.05 0.95
CA ARG A 71 -8.25 14.66 2.23
C ARG A 71 -9.74 14.47 2.50
N ALA A 72 -10.15 14.57 3.76
CA ALA A 72 -11.55 14.32 4.13
C ALA A 72 -12.52 15.34 3.53
N ASP A 73 -12.03 16.56 3.29
CA ASP A 73 -12.70 17.70 2.67
C ASP A 73 -12.57 17.74 1.14
N ASP A 74 -11.61 17.02 0.56
CA ASP A 74 -11.42 16.91 -0.89
C ASP A 74 -11.07 15.48 -1.32
N LEU A 75 -12.08 14.80 -1.87
CA LEU A 75 -11.97 13.47 -2.46
C LEU A 75 -11.89 13.50 -4.00
N SER A 76 -11.70 14.65 -4.63
CA SER A 76 -11.67 14.79 -6.10
C SER A 76 -10.62 13.89 -6.77
N ARG A 77 -9.53 13.58 -6.05
CA ARG A 77 -8.43 12.71 -6.51
C ARG A 77 -8.48 11.29 -5.94
N MET A 78 -9.60 10.89 -5.35
CA MET A 78 -9.77 9.56 -4.74
C MET A 78 -9.59 8.42 -5.74
N SER A 79 -10.04 8.59 -6.99
CA SER A 79 -9.86 7.57 -8.04
C SER A 79 -8.38 7.36 -8.42
N THR A 80 -7.61 8.44 -8.50
CA THR A 80 -6.15 8.37 -8.72
C THR A 80 -5.44 7.66 -7.57
N ALA A 81 -5.82 7.99 -6.33
CA ALA A 81 -5.28 7.32 -5.15
C ALA A 81 -5.64 5.82 -5.15
N PHE A 82 -6.92 5.49 -5.32
CA PHE A 82 -7.40 4.11 -5.27
C PHE A 82 -6.83 3.24 -6.39
N MET A 83 -6.76 3.73 -7.63
CA MET A 83 -6.42 2.91 -8.78
C MET A 83 -4.97 3.10 -9.23
N THR A 84 -4.58 4.34 -9.56
CA THR A 84 -3.24 4.61 -10.11
C THR A 84 -2.14 4.36 -9.08
N VAL A 85 -2.27 4.90 -7.87
CA VAL A 85 -1.20 4.78 -6.86
C VAL A 85 -1.09 3.33 -6.36
N ASN A 86 -2.20 2.67 -6.01
CA ASN A 86 -2.17 1.28 -5.55
C ASN A 86 -1.69 0.28 -6.62
N SER A 87 -2.05 0.47 -7.89
CA SER A 87 -1.51 -0.37 -8.98
C SER A 87 -0.01 -0.17 -9.14
N THR A 88 0.46 1.09 -9.01
CA THR A 88 1.88 1.41 -9.05
C THR A 88 2.63 0.78 -7.88
N VAL A 89 2.10 0.87 -6.66
CA VAL A 89 2.65 0.20 -5.47
C VAL A 89 2.79 -1.30 -5.72
N SER A 90 1.75 -1.95 -6.22
CA SER A 90 1.76 -3.38 -6.53
C SER A 90 2.84 -3.75 -7.55
N LEU A 91 2.95 -2.98 -8.64
CA LEU A 91 3.92 -3.25 -9.70
C LEU A 91 5.37 -3.02 -9.24
N ILE A 92 5.62 -1.94 -8.50
CA ILE A 92 6.95 -1.66 -7.94
C ILE A 92 7.35 -2.73 -6.94
N TYR A 93 6.44 -3.13 -6.05
CA TYR A 93 6.73 -4.17 -5.07
C TYR A 93 7.04 -5.51 -5.74
N PHE A 94 6.24 -5.90 -6.74
CA PHE A 94 6.49 -7.09 -7.55
C PHE A 94 7.85 -7.02 -8.25
N ALA A 95 8.15 -5.92 -8.94
CA ALA A 95 9.40 -5.73 -9.66
C ALA A 95 10.62 -5.76 -8.74
N ALA A 96 10.51 -5.19 -7.54
CA ALA A 96 11.58 -5.20 -6.56
C ALA A 96 11.92 -6.61 -6.10
N ILE A 97 10.92 -7.43 -5.75
CA ILE A 97 11.14 -8.85 -5.40
C ILE A 97 11.72 -9.62 -6.59
N LEU A 98 11.12 -9.47 -7.77
CA LEU A 98 11.57 -10.18 -8.96
C LEU A 98 13.03 -9.85 -9.29
N ALA A 99 13.39 -8.56 -9.26
CA ALA A 99 14.76 -8.12 -9.49
C ALA A 99 15.73 -8.65 -8.43
N ASP A 100 15.33 -8.64 -7.16
CA ASP A 100 16.14 -9.18 -6.07
C ASP A 100 16.44 -10.67 -6.28
N LEU A 101 15.40 -11.46 -6.59
CA LEU A 101 15.54 -12.91 -6.83
C LEU A 101 16.35 -13.23 -8.09
N LEU A 102 16.18 -12.47 -9.18
CA LEU A 102 16.93 -12.70 -10.41
C LEU A 102 18.40 -12.32 -10.30
N VAL A 103 18.75 -11.33 -9.46
CA VAL A 103 20.12 -10.82 -9.33
C VAL A 103 20.87 -11.47 -8.16
N PHE A 104 20.18 -11.77 -7.06
CA PHE A 104 20.78 -12.23 -5.79
C PHE A 104 20.26 -13.59 -5.31
N GLY A 105 19.23 -14.16 -5.94
CA GLY A 105 18.56 -15.39 -5.48
C GLY A 105 19.44 -16.63 -5.42
N GLU A 106 20.50 -16.73 -6.23
CA GLU A 106 21.43 -17.87 -6.19
C GLU A 106 22.29 -17.93 -4.89
N GLY A 107 22.50 -16.79 -4.22
CA GLY A 107 23.30 -16.71 -2.99
C GLY A 107 22.56 -17.12 -1.71
N GLU A 108 21.22 -17.18 -1.76
CA GLU A 108 20.37 -17.47 -0.59
C GLU A 108 19.72 -18.86 -0.63
N LEU A 109 19.48 -19.42 -1.83
CA LEU A 109 18.99 -20.80 -1.99
C LEU A 109 19.96 -21.87 -1.47
N LEU A 110 21.24 -21.53 -1.26
CA LEU A 110 22.27 -22.41 -0.71
C LEU A 110 22.47 -22.23 0.82
N ARG A 111 21.64 -21.43 1.49
CA ARG A 111 21.73 -21.13 2.94
C ARG A 111 20.66 -21.82 3.79
N PHE A 112 19.87 -22.73 3.21
CA PHE A 112 19.01 -23.69 3.90
C PHE A 112 19.59 -25.10 3.79
#